data_AF-A0A7W0Q8G4-F1
#
_entry.id   AF-A0A7W0Q8G4-F1
#
_cell.length_a   1.000
_cell.length_b   1.000
_cell.length_c   1.000
_cell.angle_alpha   90.00
_cell.angle_beta   90.00
_cell.angle_gamma   90.00
#
_symmetry.space_group_name_H-M   'P 1'
#
loop_
_entity.id
_entity.type
_entity.pdbx_description
1 polymer ?
#
loop_
_entity_poly.entity_id
_entity_poly.type
_entity_poly.pdbx_seq_one_letter_code
_entity_poly.pdbx_strand_id
1 'polypeptide(L)'
;MRCLALVALTLVAGCDLYFSDGDDEPPCAAYDLAPAQELRNPQTGMCEGIGYPCDGACGPCTADAIAQPDWGSCYSMCEQLSEHSCMVTAGCRVAYRDFPTQDRLPEFLGCWATAMSGPIQGGGCSNLDAHACSRHDDCAAYYIDQTNALQGNEFPMEFWACGPEPIGAACASDQECGPNQRCTAGEEECNSPPGCGNGQACPAVCYGHCVPDNSCANVDCGPNAHCEQQCHPCDGTMGPCDPQCQPMCVPNTNGCLAADCAPGYECVEVCTDGMPGNPNCGECTIQCVPSTACEALQTEAACSGRADCTPVYQGDDCTCYPGYCQCNVLTYDRCQTN
;
A
#
# COMPACT_ATOMS: atom_id res chain seq x y z
N MET A 1 -11.78 54.12 28.78
CA MET A 1 -11.60 54.17 30.26
C MET A 1 -11.63 52.75 30.79
N ARG A 2 -10.65 52.36 31.63
CA ARG A 2 -10.56 51.08 32.38
C ARG A 2 -10.40 49.81 31.52
N CYS A 3 -9.71 48.75 31.94
CA CYS A 3 -8.57 48.54 32.86
C CYS A 3 -7.87 47.26 32.33
N LEU A 4 -6.57 47.27 32.01
CA LEU A 4 -5.49 46.89 32.93
C LEU A 4 -5.72 45.56 33.69
N ALA A 5 -5.18 44.48 33.15
CA ALA A 5 -4.89 43.23 33.86
C ALA A 5 -3.77 42.46 33.12
N LEU A 6 -2.52 42.94 33.24
CA LEU A 6 -1.36 42.09 32.93
C LEU A 6 -1.27 41.00 33.99
N VAL A 7 -1.39 39.74 33.59
CA VAL A 7 -0.99 38.59 34.41
C VAL A 7 0.33 38.08 33.86
N ALA A 8 1.43 38.65 34.36
CA ALA A 8 2.77 38.14 34.11
C ALA A 8 2.94 36.86 34.95
N LEU A 9 2.62 35.70 34.36
CA LEU A 9 2.87 34.41 34.99
C LEU A 9 4.36 34.07 34.84
N THR A 10 5.17 34.54 35.79
CA THR A 10 6.57 34.13 35.92
C THR A 10 6.64 32.66 36.34
N LEU A 11 6.61 31.77 35.36
CA LEU A 11 7.07 30.41 35.53
C LEU A 11 8.58 30.46 35.79
N VAL A 12 8.92 30.44 37.07
CA VAL A 12 10.30 30.23 37.53
C VAL A 12 10.68 28.83 37.09
N ALA A 13 11.39 28.73 35.97
CA ALA A 13 12.18 27.55 35.68
C ALA A 13 13.18 27.41 36.83
N GLY A 14 12.94 26.42 37.69
CA GLY A 14 13.86 26.04 38.76
C GLY A 14 15.11 25.43 38.14
N CYS A 15 16.06 26.28 37.72
CA CYS A 15 17.44 25.85 37.56
C CYS A 15 17.93 25.47 38.95
N ASP A 16 18.03 24.17 39.22
CA ASP A 16 18.65 23.67 40.44
C ASP A 16 20.14 24.05 40.39
N LEU A 17 20.50 25.10 41.14
CA LEU A 17 21.88 25.57 41.23
C LEU A 17 22.64 24.62 42.17
N TYR A 18 23.12 23.52 41.61
CA TYR A 18 24.05 22.61 42.26
C TYR A 18 25.38 23.33 42.50
N PHE A 19 25.51 23.96 43.66
CA PHE A 19 26.78 24.35 44.24
C PHE A 19 27.45 23.09 44.79
N SER A 20 28.24 22.40 43.95
CA SER A 20 29.13 21.34 44.42
C SER A 20 30.30 21.96 45.18
N ASP A 21 30.48 21.56 46.43
CA ASP A 21 31.49 22.08 47.35
C ASP A 21 32.89 21.49 47.08
N GLY A 22 33.43 21.72 45.87
CA GLY A 22 34.86 21.72 45.54
C GLY A 22 35.63 20.39 45.53
N ASP A 23 35.32 19.44 46.39
CA ASP A 23 36.15 18.25 46.68
C ASP A 23 35.46 16.90 46.35
N ASP A 24 34.14 16.90 46.14
CA ASP A 24 33.38 15.73 45.67
C ASP A 24 33.31 15.71 44.13
N GLU A 25 34.43 15.36 43.49
CA GLU A 25 34.47 15.02 42.07
C GLU A 25 33.53 13.82 41.84
N PRO A 26 32.42 13.98 41.10
CA PRO A 26 31.39 12.95 41.05
C PRO A 26 32.00 11.66 40.49
N PRO A 27 31.77 10.49 41.13
CA PRO A 27 32.26 9.23 40.57
C PRO A 27 31.72 9.11 39.15
N CYS A 28 32.53 8.52 38.27
CA CYS A 28 32.24 8.36 36.84
C CYS A 28 30.99 7.47 36.65
N ALA A 29 29.83 8.07 36.87
CA ALA A 29 28.55 7.44 36.67
C ALA A 29 28.42 7.19 35.17
N ALA A 30 27.97 5.99 34.81
CA ALA A 30 27.43 5.78 33.47
C ALA A 30 26.20 6.69 33.35
N TYR A 31 26.41 7.90 32.83
CA TYR A 31 25.32 8.78 32.43
C TYR A 31 24.50 7.98 31.41
N ASP A 32 23.17 7.88 31.62
CA ASP A 32 22.29 7.35 30.59
C ASP A 32 22.58 8.13 29.30
N LEU A 33 23.03 7.40 28.27
CA LEU A 33 23.50 8.02 27.03
C LEU A 33 22.37 8.87 26.47
N ALA A 34 22.66 10.12 26.12
CA ALA A 34 21.71 10.91 25.35
C ALA A 34 21.43 10.12 24.06
N PRO A 35 20.17 9.76 23.74
CA PRO A 35 19.86 8.82 22.65
C PRO A 35 20.51 9.17 21.30
N ALA A 36 20.76 10.46 21.07
CA ALA A 36 21.39 11.06 19.90
C ALA A 36 22.81 10.54 19.51
N GLN A 37 23.37 9.51 20.16
CA GLN A 37 24.65 8.89 19.79
C GLN A 37 24.57 7.40 19.40
N GLU A 38 23.38 6.81 19.35
CA GLU A 38 23.24 5.44 18.84
C GLU A 38 23.41 5.41 17.31
N LEU A 39 24.25 4.48 16.84
CA LEU A 39 24.47 4.21 15.42
C LEU A 39 23.80 2.90 15.04
N ARG A 40 23.20 2.85 13.85
CA ARG A 40 22.49 1.67 13.35
C ARG A 40 23.48 0.67 12.76
N ASN A 41 23.70 -0.44 13.45
CA ASN A 41 24.51 -1.54 12.95
C ASN A 41 23.89 -2.10 11.66
N PRO A 42 24.56 -2.01 10.51
CA PRO A 42 23.97 -2.42 9.24
C PRO A 42 23.85 -3.95 9.12
N GLN A 43 24.56 -4.73 9.93
CA GLN A 43 24.45 -6.20 9.91
C GLN A 43 23.18 -6.70 10.60
N THR A 44 22.70 -5.98 11.63
CA THR A 44 21.55 -6.39 12.45
C THR A 44 20.32 -5.49 12.27
N GLY A 45 20.49 -4.32 11.65
CA GLY A 45 19.49 -3.27 11.61
C GLY A 45 19.22 -2.62 12.97
N MET A 46 19.91 -3.00 14.06
CA MET A 46 19.66 -2.50 15.41
C MET A 46 20.46 -1.23 15.74
N CYS A 47 19.93 -0.44 16.67
CA CYS A 47 20.64 0.70 17.24
C CYS A 47 21.59 0.25 18.33
N GLU A 48 22.87 0.63 18.20
CA GLU A 48 23.93 0.27 19.13
C GLU A 48 24.61 1.54 19.62
N GLY A 49 24.69 1.69 20.95
CA GLY A 49 25.47 2.73 21.59
C GLY A 49 26.96 2.47 21.43
N ILE A 50 27.60 3.12 20.47
CA ILE A 50 29.05 3.15 20.39
C ILE A 50 29.54 3.98 21.58
N GLY A 51 30.18 3.32 22.55
CA GLY A 51 30.64 3.96 23.78
C GLY A 51 31.48 5.22 23.51
N TYR A 52 31.33 6.24 24.37
CA TYR A 52 31.99 7.53 24.19
C TYR A 52 33.50 7.38 23.91
N PRO A 53 34.09 8.25 23.05
CA PRO A 53 35.52 8.48 23.11
C PRO A 53 35.85 8.90 24.54
N CYS A 54 36.72 8.14 25.21
CA CYS A 54 36.86 8.22 26.66
C CYS A 54 37.24 9.64 27.07
N ASP A 55 36.42 10.30 27.89
CA ASP A 55 36.80 11.59 28.46
C ASP A 55 37.98 11.38 29.41
N GLY A 56 39.05 12.16 29.23
CA GLY A 56 40.22 12.13 30.11
C GLY A 56 39.91 12.52 31.56
N ALA A 57 38.76 13.15 31.82
CA ALA A 57 38.22 13.36 33.16
C ALA A 57 37.73 12.06 33.82
N CYS A 58 37.25 11.07 33.06
CA CYS A 58 36.69 9.82 33.59
C CYS A 58 37.70 8.68 33.73
N GLY A 59 39.00 8.98 33.61
CA GLY A 59 40.10 8.03 33.73
C GLY A 59 40.99 8.01 32.49
N PRO A 60 42.16 7.34 32.56
CA PRO A 60 43.08 7.28 31.44
C PRO A 60 42.45 6.49 30.28
N CYS A 61 42.10 7.20 29.20
CA CYS A 61 41.82 6.58 27.91
C CYS A 61 43.00 5.68 27.56
N THR A 62 42.77 4.37 27.42
CA THR A 62 43.73 3.53 26.70
C THR A 62 43.83 4.13 25.29
N ALA A 63 45.04 4.49 24.86
CA ALA A 63 45.26 5.40 23.72
C ALA A 63 44.74 4.86 22.36
N ASP A 64 44.27 3.61 22.33
CA ASP A 64 43.47 3.01 21.28
C ASP A 64 42.04 3.58 21.31
N ALA A 65 41.90 4.85 20.89
CA ALA A 65 40.60 5.43 20.59
C ALA A 65 39.91 4.56 19.54
N ILE A 66 38.86 3.83 19.95
CA ILE A 66 38.09 2.96 19.05
C ILE A 66 37.51 3.86 17.96
N ALA A 67 37.93 3.63 16.71
CA ALA A 67 37.39 4.35 15.58
C ALA A 67 35.88 4.10 15.54
N GLN A 68 35.08 5.17 15.57
CA GLN A 68 33.63 5.04 15.44
C GLN A 68 33.33 4.35 14.10
N PRO A 69 32.46 3.32 14.10
CA PRO A 69 32.12 2.64 12.87
C PRO A 69 31.37 3.60 11.95
N ASP A 70 31.64 3.48 10.66
CA ASP A 70 30.99 4.28 9.63
C ASP A 70 29.59 3.72 9.34
N TRP A 71 28.65 4.06 10.23
CA TRP A 71 27.26 3.62 10.27
C TRP A 71 26.32 4.83 10.23
N GLY A 72 25.07 4.61 9.85
CA GLY A 72 24.04 5.65 9.90
C GLY A 72 23.64 5.96 11.34
N SER A 73 23.32 7.22 11.65
CA SER A 73 22.69 7.55 12.94
C SER A 73 21.30 6.92 13.01
N CYS A 74 20.92 6.40 14.17
CA CYS A 74 19.54 5.95 14.38
C CYS A 74 18.58 7.15 14.30
N TYR A 75 18.57 7.99 15.33
CA TYR A 75 17.63 9.10 15.52
C TYR A 75 17.86 10.29 14.56
N SER A 76 17.75 10.01 13.27
CA SER A 76 17.88 10.91 12.14
C SER A 76 16.51 11.36 11.64
N MET A 77 16.48 12.36 10.77
CA MET A 77 15.25 12.76 10.07
C MET A 77 14.67 11.66 9.17
N CYS A 78 15.47 10.65 8.79
CA CYS A 78 15.04 9.55 7.93
C CYS A 78 13.98 8.68 8.61
N GLU A 79 14.07 8.41 9.92
CA GLU A 79 13.17 7.49 10.63
C GLU A 79 11.69 7.92 10.64
N GLN A 80 11.40 9.17 10.29
CA GLN A 80 10.05 9.73 10.23
C GLN A 80 9.50 9.79 8.79
N LEU A 81 10.26 9.33 7.80
CA LEU A 81 9.86 9.32 6.39
C LEU A 81 9.10 8.04 6.06
N SER A 82 8.02 8.19 5.26
CA SER A 82 7.40 7.05 4.58
C SER A 82 8.36 6.41 3.58
N GLU A 83 8.09 5.17 3.19
CA GLU A 83 8.87 4.40 2.22
C GLU A 83 9.21 5.20 0.95
N HIS A 84 8.19 5.79 0.30
CA HIS A 84 8.40 6.66 -0.86
C HIS A 84 9.27 7.89 -0.52
N SER A 85 8.96 8.59 0.58
CA SER A 85 9.71 9.78 0.99
C SER A 85 11.17 9.45 1.27
N CYS A 86 11.46 8.22 1.70
CA CYS A 86 12.81 7.72 1.93
C CYS A 86 13.61 7.59 0.63
N MET A 87 13.07 6.87 -0.36
CA MET A 87 13.74 6.60 -1.66
C MET A 87 14.07 7.89 -2.44
N VAL A 88 13.34 8.98 -2.18
CA VAL A 88 13.58 10.30 -2.81
C VAL A 88 14.39 11.27 -1.94
N THR A 89 14.73 10.92 -0.70
CA THR A 89 15.48 11.79 0.21
C THR A 89 16.95 11.39 0.27
N ALA A 90 17.80 12.18 -0.37
CA ALA A 90 19.24 11.95 -0.39
C ALA A 90 19.85 11.80 1.03
N GLY A 91 20.70 10.78 1.21
CA GLY A 91 21.26 10.41 2.51
C GLY A 91 20.32 9.60 3.42
N CYS A 92 19.14 9.23 2.95
CA CYS A 92 18.30 8.20 3.54
C CYS A 92 18.27 6.95 2.64
N ARG A 93 17.98 5.78 3.21
CA ARG A 93 17.85 4.51 2.48
C ARG A 93 16.74 3.66 3.07
N VAL A 94 16.00 2.96 2.21
CA VAL A 94 14.96 2.03 2.62
C VAL A 94 15.54 0.71 3.15
N ALA A 95 14.87 0.14 4.15
CA ALA A 95 15.12 -1.21 4.63
C ALA A 95 13.85 -2.05 4.62
N TYR A 96 13.97 -3.31 4.21
CA TYR A 96 12.87 -4.26 4.14
C TYR A 96 13.17 -5.55 4.88
N ARG A 97 12.12 -6.20 5.37
CA ARG A 97 12.12 -7.58 5.84
C ARG A 97 11.74 -8.46 4.65
N ASP A 98 12.68 -9.28 4.21
CA ASP A 98 12.48 -10.26 3.15
C ASP A 98 11.91 -11.56 3.74
N PHE A 99 10.95 -12.15 3.01
CA PHE A 99 10.34 -13.42 3.35
C PHE A 99 10.60 -14.42 2.22
N PRO A 100 11.84 -14.93 2.06
CA PRO A 100 12.27 -15.70 0.88
C PRO A 100 11.56 -17.05 0.67
N THR A 101 10.57 -17.38 1.50
CA THR A 101 9.74 -18.60 1.43
C THR A 101 8.27 -18.32 1.15
N GLN A 102 7.86 -17.05 1.00
CA GLN A 102 6.48 -16.66 0.70
C GLN A 102 6.50 -15.76 -0.54
N ASP A 103 5.55 -15.95 -1.47
CA ASP A 103 5.36 -15.09 -2.65
C ASP A 103 4.74 -13.73 -2.26
N ARG A 104 5.31 -13.07 -1.26
CA ARG A 104 4.89 -11.78 -0.71
C ARG A 104 5.94 -10.73 -1.02
N LEU A 105 5.49 -9.50 -1.15
CA LEU A 105 6.39 -8.35 -1.22
C LEU A 105 7.17 -8.21 0.10
N PRO A 106 8.44 -7.76 0.06
CA PRO A 106 9.19 -7.43 1.26
C PRO A 106 8.46 -6.39 2.11
N GLU A 107 8.40 -6.58 3.43
CA GLU A 107 7.74 -5.65 4.35
C GLU A 107 8.67 -4.48 4.65
N PHE A 108 8.20 -3.24 4.50
CA PHE A 108 8.97 -2.04 4.82
C PHE A 108 9.25 -1.96 6.33
N LEU A 109 10.53 -2.05 6.72
CA LEU A 109 10.98 -1.95 8.11
C LEU A 109 11.13 -0.51 8.58
N GLY A 110 11.38 0.41 7.65
CA GLY A 110 11.62 1.81 7.94
C GLY A 110 12.67 2.44 7.03
N CYS A 111 12.79 3.75 7.19
CA CYS A 111 13.74 4.58 6.48
C CYS A 111 14.90 4.96 7.40
N TRP A 112 16.13 4.69 7.00
CA TRP A 112 17.31 4.88 7.85
C TRP A 112 18.32 5.81 7.20
N ALA A 113 19.15 6.50 8.00
CA ALA A 113 20.25 7.28 7.44
C ALA A 113 21.29 6.37 6.75
N THR A 114 21.91 6.89 5.68
CA THR A 114 23.16 6.31 5.16
C THR A 114 24.28 6.48 6.18
N ALA A 115 25.30 5.62 6.08
CA ALA A 115 26.55 5.79 6.79
C ALA A 115 27.23 7.14 6.47
N MET A 116 28.05 7.63 7.41
CA MET A 116 28.64 8.97 7.38
C MET A 116 29.61 9.23 6.21
N SER A 117 30.16 8.18 5.59
CA SER A 117 30.94 8.30 4.34
C SER A 117 30.11 8.29 3.05
N GLY A 118 28.79 8.05 3.17
CA GLY A 118 27.82 8.23 2.08
C GLY A 118 27.18 9.63 2.06
N PRO A 119 26.15 9.85 1.24
CA PRO A 119 25.59 8.90 0.28
C PRO A 119 26.50 8.63 -0.93
N ILE A 120 26.52 7.37 -1.37
CA ILE A 120 27.12 6.91 -2.62
C ILE A 120 25.96 6.60 -3.59
N GLN A 121 26.08 7.07 -4.83
CA GLN A 121 25.09 6.84 -5.89
C GLN A 121 25.75 6.14 -7.09
N GLY A 122 25.03 5.20 -7.70
CA GLY A 122 25.48 4.36 -8.80
C GLY A 122 26.27 3.13 -8.33
N GLY A 123 27.05 2.53 -9.24
CA GLY A 123 27.87 1.35 -8.93
C GLY A 123 27.12 0.02 -8.91
N GLY A 124 25.81 0.03 -8.66
CA GLY A 124 24.93 -1.14 -8.68
C GLY A 124 24.91 -1.86 -7.33
N CYS A 125 23.69 -2.16 -6.85
CA CYS A 125 23.47 -2.62 -5.48
C CYS A 125 23.79 -4.11 -5.24
N SER A 126 23.98 -4.91 -6.29
CA SER A 126 24.15 -6.37 -6.14
C SER A 126 25.52 -6.74 -5.57
N ASN A 127 25.54 -7.70 -4.63
CA ASN A 127 26.74 -8.21 -3.95
C ASN A 127 27.46 -7.19 -3.03
N LEU A 128 26.81 -6.10 -2.65
CA LEU A 128 27.30 -5.24 -1.57
C LEU A 128 27.05 -5.93 -0.22
N ASP A 129 28.06 -5.95 0.65
CA ASP A 129 27.89 -6.33 2.06
C ASP A 129 27.06 -5.29 2.83
N ALA A 130 26.70 -5.61 4.07
CA ALA A 130 25.86 -4.75 4.91
C ALA A 130 26.41 -3.32 5.04
N HIS A 131 27.71 -3.17 5.30
CA HIS A 131 28.34 -1.86 5.47
C HIS A 131 28.46 -1.12 4.14
N ALA A 132 28.87 -1.81 3.07
CA ALA A 132 28.91 -1.24 1.74
C ALA A 132 27.51 -0.72 1.31
N CYS A 133 26.47 -1.54 1.46
CA CYS A 133 25.08 -1.20 1.20
C CYS A 133 24.62 0.01 2.05
N SER A 134 25.04 0.08 3.31
CA SER A 134 24.64 1.18 4.20
C SER A 134 25.14 2.57 3.79
N ARG A 135 26.10 2.67 2.86
CA ARG A 135 26.58 3.93 2.30
C ARG A 135 25.78 4.41 1.09
N HIS A 136 24.91 3.58 0.51
CA HIS A 136 24.09 3.94 -0.65
C HIS A 136 22.74 4.51 -0.23
N ASP A 137 22.30 5.58 -0.91
CA ASP A 137 20.92 6.09 -0.89
C ASP A 137 20.13 5.70 -2.16
N ASP A 138 20.72 4.90 -3.07
CA ASP A 138 20.07 4.34 -4.26
C ASP A 138 19.89 2.81 -4.20
N CYS A 139 20.01 2.22 -3.00
CA CYS A 139 19.93 0.79 -2.77
C CYS A 139 19.09 0.45 -1.53
N ALA A 140 18.30 -0.63 -1.64
CA ALA A 140 17.57 -1.21 -0.53
C ALA A 140 18.41 -2.26 0.22
N ALA A 141 18.32 -2.24 1.55
CA ALA A 141 18.84 -3.31 2.39
C ALA A 141 17.73 -4.28 2.80
N TYR A 142 17.95 -5.56 2.56
CA TYR A 142 17.02 -6.65 2.89
C TYR A 142 17.54 -7.40 4.11
N TYR A 143 16.65 -7.60 5.08
CA TYR A 143 16.90 -8.33 6.31
C TYR A 143 16.01 -9.55 6.37
N ILE A 144 16.52 -10.64 6.92
CA ILE A 144 15.72 -11.81 7.27
C ILE A 144 15.64 -11.96 8.78
N ASP A 145 14.52 -12.50 9.27
CA ASP A 145 14.46 -13.00 10.63
C ASP A 145 15.32 -14.26 10.77
N GLN A 146 16.19 -14.29 11.77
CA GLN A 146 16.84 -15.53 12.20
C GLN A 146 15.82 -16.46 12.85
N THR A 147 15.02 -17.13 12.01
CA THR A 147 13.91 -18.00 12.39
C THR A 147 14.39 -19.35 12.93
N ASN A 148 15.01 -19.34 14.12
CA ASN A 148 14.87 -20.44 15.06
C ASN A 148 13.47 -20.39 15.70
N ALA A 149 12.44 -20.56 14.85
CA ALA A 149 11.01 -20.42 15.18
C ALA A 149 10.49 -21.37 16.28
N LEU A 150 11.35 -22.27 16.77
CA LEU A 150 11.06 -23.24 17.82
C LEU A 150 11.34 -22.74 19.25
N GLN A 151 11.96 -21.56 19.44
CA GLN A 151 12.37 -21.10 20.78
C GLN A 151 11.70 -19.82 21.30
N GLY A 152 10.92 -19.09 20.46
CA GLY A 152 10.16 -17.92 20.92
C GLY A 152 11.00 -16.74 21.43
N ASN A 153 12.30 -16.74 21.16
CA ASN A 153 13.18 -15.61 21.42
C ASN A 153 13.17 -14.69 20.19
N GLU A 154 13.01 -13.38 20.42
CA GLU A 154 13.26 -12.37 19.40
C GLU A 154 14.77 -12.32 19.13
N PHE A 155 15.19 -13.01 18.06
CA PHE A 155 16.55 -12.88 17.55
C PHE A 155 16.67 -11.56 16.77
N PRO A 156 17.86 -10.93 16.75
CA PRO A 156 18.10 -9.81 15.86
C PRO A 156 17.85 -10.24 14.41
N MET A 157 17.30 -9.31 13.63
CA MET A 157 17.26 -9.45 12.18
C MET A 157 18.70 -9.56 11.66
N GLU A 158 18.92 -10.28 10.56
CA GLU A 158 20.24 -10.38 9.93
C GLU A 158 20.16 -9.81 8.51
N PHE A 159 21.15 -8.99 8.15
CA PHE A 159 21.32 -8.50 6.79
C PHE A 159 21.51 -9.68 5.83
N TRP A 160 20.58 -9.79 4.88
CA TRP A 160 20.51 -10.84 3.90
C TRP A 160 21.16 -10.44 2.58
N ALA A 161 20.76 -9.28 2.06
CA ALA A 161 21.19 -8.80 0.75
C ALA A 161 21.10 -7.28 0.62
N CYS A 162 21.92 -6.73 -0.27
CA CYS A 162 21.67 -5.43 -0.87
C CYS A 162 21.06 -5.65 -2.26
N GLY A 163 20.05 -4.87 -2.61
CA GLY A 163 19.41 -4.89 -3.92
C GLY A 163 19.10 -3.48 -4.40
N PRO A 164 18.76 -3.31 -5.70
CA PRO A 164 18.15 -2.07 -6.15
C PRO A 164 16.91 -1.82 -5.30
N GLU A 165 16.59 -0.55 -5.05
CA GLU A 165 15.29 -0.22 -4.47
C GLU A 165 14.16 -0.85 -5.30
N PRO A 166 13.10 -1.39 -4.68
CA PRO A 166 12.06 -2.10 -5.40
C PRO A 166 11.27 -1.14 -6.30
N ILE A 167 11.73 -0.99 -7.55
CA ILE A 167 11.12 -0.15 -8.59
C ILE A 167 9.73 -0.72 -8.89
N GLY A 168 8.69 -0.07 -8.37
CA GLY A 168 7.31 -0.56 -8.37
C GLY A 168 6.65 -0.62 -6.99
N ALA A 169 7.41 -0.44 -5.90
CA ALA A 169 6.82 -0.26 -4.57
C ALA A 169 6.12 1.10 -4.47
N ALA A 170 6.64 2.16 -5.07
CA ALA A 170 5.94 3.45 -5.17
C ALA A 170 5.69 3.83 -6.65
N CYS A 171 4.46 4.23 -6.94
CA CYS A 171 4.01 4.78 -8.23
C CYS A 171 3.12 6.01 -7.99
N ALA A 172 3.17 6.98 -8.89
CA ALA A 172 2.25 8.12 -8.94
C ALA A 172 1.15 7.94 -10.01
N SER A 173 1.30 6.97 -10.92
CA SER A 173 0.31 6.61 -11.94
C SER A 173 0.56 5.21 -12.49
N ASP A 174 -0.44 4.63 -13.17
CA ASP A 174 -0.33 3.31 -13.82
C ASP A 174 0.82 3.21 -14.84
N GLN A 175 1.29 4.34 -15.38
CA GLN A 175 2.41 4.40 -16.34
C GLN A 175 3.77 4.07 -15.73
N GLU A 176 3.87 4.11 -14.39
CA GLU A 176 5.09 3.79 -13.64
C GLU A 176 5.10 2.32 -13.18
N CYS A 177 3.99 1.60 -13.37
CA CYS A 177 3.87 0.19 -13.04
C CYS A 177 4.24 -0.73 -14.22
N GLY A 178 4.53 -1.99 -13.91
CA GLY A 178 4.79 -3.01 -14.92
C GLY A 178 3.52 -3.36 -15.73
N PRO A 179 3.67 -4.08 -16.86
CA PRO A 179 2.52 -4.58 -17.61
C PRO A 179 1.62 -5.47 -16.72
N ASN A 180 0.31 -5.29 -16.84
CA ASN A 180 -0.73 -5.91 -16.00
C ASN A 180 -0.71 -5.49 -14.51
N GLN A 181 -0.13 -4.34 -14.19
CA GLN A 181 -0.24 -3.70 -12.88
C GLN A 181 -0.93 -2.34 -13.00
N ARG A 182 -1.62 -1.93 -11.93
CA ARG A 182 -2.14 -0.58 -11.74
C ARG A 182 -1.58 0.02 -10.46
N CYS A 183 -1.61 1.34 -10.37
CA CYS A 183 -1.18 2.05 -9.20
C CYS A 183 -2.34 2.25 -8.22
N THR A 184 -2.14 2.01 -6.91
CA THR A 184 -3.13 2.36 -5.87
C THR A 184 -3.11 3.85 -5.48
N ALA A 185 -2.43 4.70 -6.25
CA ALA A 185 -2.30 6.13 -5.99
C ALA A 185 -3.68 6.80 -5.87
N GLY A 186 -3.98 7.31 -4.67
CA GLY A 186 -5.25 7.97 -4.34
C GLY A 186 -6.08 7.23 -3.29
N GLU A 187 -5.73 5.98 -2.96
CA GLU A 187 -6.32 5.25 -1.83
C GLU A 187 -5.59 5.56 -0.50
N GLU A 188 -4.27 5.81 -0.57
CA GLU A 188 -3.42 6.14 0.57
C GLU A 188 -2.64 7.46 0.34
N GLU A 189 -2.26 8.12 1.43
CA GLU A 189 -1.95 9.56 1.59
C GLU A 189 -1.27 10.31 0.41
N CYS A 190 -1.98 11.29 -0.15
CA CYS A 190 -1.42 12.23 -1.13
C CYS A 190 -0.54 13.29 -0.47
N ASN A 191 0.77 13.18 -0.67
CA ASN A 191 1.75 14.10 -0.10
C ASN A 191 2.04 15.28 -1.05
N SER A 192 2.39 16.43 -0.47
CA SER A 192 2.88 17.56 -1.28
C SER A 192 4.31 17.25 -1.74
N PRO A 193 4.65 17.44 -3.03
CA PRO A 193 5.98 17.07 -3.54
C PRO A 193 7.09 17.86 -2.82
N PRO A 194 8.26 17.23 -2.56
CA PRO A 194 9.40 17.87 -1.90
C PRO A 194 9.79 19.18 -2.58
N GLY A 195 9.99 20.23 -1.78
CA GLY A 195 10.32 21.57 -2.28
C GLY A 195 9.12 22.50 -2.53
N CYS A 196 7.87 22.03 -2.35
CA CYS A 196 6.73 22.95 -2.32
C CYS A 196 6.76 23.82 -1.05
N GLY A 197 7.08 25.10 -1.18
CA GLY A 197 7.19 26.03 -0.05
C GLY A 197 5.83 26.35 0.60
N ASN A 198 5.84 26.62 1.91
CA ASN A 198 4.66 27.02 2.68
C ASN A 198 3.88 28.15 1.99
N GLY A 199 2.69 27.82 1.47
CA GLY A 199 1.79 28.76 0.79
C GLY A 199 1.76 28.68 -0.74
N GLN A 200 2.56 27.82 -1.38
CA GLN A 200 2.36 27.48 -2.80
C GLN A 200 1.35 26.34 -2.95
N ALA A 201 0.39 26.52 -3.84
CA ALA A 201 -0.55 25.46 -4.24
C ALA A 201 0.12 24.56 -5.29
N CYS A 202 0.96 23.64 -4.85
CA CYS A 202 1.33 22.49 -5.68
C CYS A 202 0.15 21.49 -5.68
N PRO A 203 -0.15 20.83 -6.81
CA PRO A 203 -1.01 19.65 -6.77
C PRO A 203 -0.34 18.60 -5.88
N ALA A 204 -1.10 18.02 -4.95
CA ALA A 204 -0.63 16.89 -4.17
C ALA A 204 -0.39 15.71 -5.12
N VAL A 205 0.74 15.01 -4.95
CA VAL A 205 1.01 13.78 -5.68
C VAL A 205 0.60 12.64 -4.77
N CYS A 206 -0.41 11.90 -5.19
CA CYS A 206 -0.78 10.65 -4.56
C CYS A 206 0.20 9.60 -5.03
N TYR A 207 0.85 8.92 -4.09
CA TYR A 207 1.66 7.75 -4.38
C TYR A 207 0.91 6.52 -3.87
N GLY A 208 1.01 5.42 -4.60
CA GLY A 208 0.51 4.11 -4.17
C GLY A 208 1.51 3.03 -4.55
N HIS A 209 1.08 1.78 -4.44
CA HIS A 209 1.88 0.61 -4.80
C HIS A 209 1.39 0.02 -6.12
N CYS A 210 2.28 -0.58 -6.91
CA CYS A 210 1.90 -1.29 -8.13
C CYS A 210 1.30 -2.67 -7.78
N VAL A 211 -0.02 -2.73 -7.72
CA VAL A 211 -0.76 -3.99 -7.52
C VAL A 211 -1.11 -4.62 -8.88
N PRO A 212 -1.27 -5.95 -8.96
CA PRO A 212 -1.84 -6.58 -10.16
C PRO A 212 -3.17 -5.92 -10.52
N ASP A 213 -3.33 -5.52 -11.79
CA ASP A 213 -4.60 -4.96 -12.24
C ASP A 213 -5.60 -6.10 -12.45
N ASN A 214 -6.46 -6.30 -11.45
CA ASN A 214 -7.57 -7.25 -11.54
C ASN A 214 -8.72 -6.76 -12.44
N SER A 215 -8.58 -5.61 -13.10
CA SER A 215 -9.55 -5.09 -14.05
C SER A 215 -9.22 -5.50 -15.50
N CYS A 216 -10.26 -5.56 -16.34
CA CYS A 216 -10.10 -5.77 -17.77
C CYS A 216 -9.62 -4.54 -18.55
N ALA A 217 -9.28 -3.42 -17.90
CA ALA A 217 -8.89 -2.20 -18.59
C ALA A 217 -7.53 -2.34 -19.32
N ASN A 218 -6.60 -3.12 -18.75
CA ASN A 218 -5.22 -3.24 -19.21
C ASN A 218 -4.83 -4.63 -19.72
N VAL A 219 -5.78 -5.59 -19.79
CA VAL A 219 -5.51 -6.98 -20.20
C VAL A 219 -5.69 -7.15 -21.71
N ASP A 220 -4.58 -7.30 -22.44
CA ASP A 220 -4.60 -7.68 -23.86
C ASP A 220 -4.77 -9.20 -24.00
N CYS A 221 -6.01 -9.63 -24.25
CA CYS A 221 -6.35 -11.02 -24.52
C CYS A 221 -5.94 -11.52 -25.93
N GLY A 222 -5.35 -10.65 -26.76
CA GLY A 222 -4.93 -10.98 -28.11
C GLY A 222 -6.07 -11.05 -29.13
N PRO A 223 -5.74 -11.32 -30.41
CA PRO A 223 -6.73 -11.34 -31.47
C PRO A 223 -7.70 -12.52 -31.32
N ASN A 224 -9.00 -12.20 -31.42
CA ASN A 224 -10.13 -13.12 -31.22
C ASN A 224 -10.39 -13.53 -29.76
N ALA A 225 -10.05 -12.69 -28.78
CA ALA A 225 -10.62 -12.74 -27.43
C ALA A 225 -10.98 -11.32 -26.96
N HIS A 226 -11.74 -11.23 -25.88
CA HIS A 226 -12.02 -10.01 -25.13
C HIS A 226 -11.90 -10.32 -23.63
N CYS A 227 -11.66 -9.31 -22.80
CA CYS A 227 -11.59 -9.49 -21.37
C CYS A 227 -12.96 -9.28 -20.73
N GLU A 228 -13.40 -10.25 -19.93
CA GLU A 228 -14.54 -10.14 -19.02
C GLU A 228 -14.05 -10.22 -17.57
N GLN A 229 -14.65 -9.43 -16.66
CA GLN A 229 -14.39 -9.59 -15.23
C GLN A 229 -15.30 -10.70 -14.69
N GLN A 230 -14.71 -11.83 -14.29
CA GLN A 230 -15.44 -12.86 -13.57
C GLN A 230 -15.29 -12.63 -12.07
N CYS A 231 -16.39 -12.25 -11.43
CA CYS A 231 -16.50 -12.10 -9.98
C CYS A 231 -17.06 -13.40 -9.41
N HIS A 232 -16.28 -14.13 -8.61
CA HIS A 232 -16.81 -15.31 -7.93
C HIS A 232 -17.87 -14.87 -6.90
N PRO A 233 -19.12 -15.36 -7.01
CA PRO A 233 -20.16 -15.01 -6.05
C PRO A 233 -19.79 -15.59 -4.68
N CYS A 234 -19.87 -14.75 -3.64
CA CYS A 234 -19.67 -15.20 -2.28
C CYS A 234 -20.73 -16.26 -1.93
N ASP A 235 -20.31 -17.49 -1.66
CA ASP A 235 -21.21 -18.61 -1.30
C ASP A 235 -21.88 -18.46 0.09
N GLY A 236 -21.61 -17.34 0.77
CA GLY A 236 -22.13 -17.00 2.09
C GLY A 236 -21.47 -17.75 3.25
N THR A 237 -20.48 -18.62 3.00
CA THR A 237 -19.89 -19.45 4.05
C THR A 237 -18.69 -18.80 4.75
N MET A 238 -18.02 -17.82 4.13
CA MET A 238 -16.79 -17.21 4.65
C MET A 238 -16.84 -15.68 4.80
N GLY A 239 -17.66 -15.19 5.74
CA GLY A 239 -17.54 -13.83 6.30
C GLY A 239 -17.86 -12.67 5.33
N PRO A 240 -17.49 -11.43 5.69
CA PRO A 240 -17.60 -10.27 4.81
C PRO A 240 -16.47 -10.28 3.78
N CYS A 241 -16.65 -11.06 2.70
CA CYS A 241 -15.76 -11.00 1.55
C CYS A 241 -16.11 -9.80 0.65
N ASP A 242 -15.09 -9.03 0.29
CA ASP A 242 -15.11 -8.25 -0.94
C ASP A 242 -15.18 -9.23 -2.13
N PRO A 243 -16.04 -9.02 -3.14
CA PRO A 243 -16.10 -9.89 -4.31
C PRO A 243 -14.80 -9.74 -5.12
N GLN A 244 -13.91 -10.72 -5.01
CA GLN A 244 -12.70 -10.78 -5.83
C GLN A 244 -13.09 -11.10 -7.27
N CYS A 245 -13.17 -10.04 -8.08
CA CYS A 245 -13.25 -10.14 -9.53
C CYS A 245 -11.84 -10.35 -10.09
N GLN A 246 -11.71 -11.27 -11.05
CA GLN A 246 -10.48 -11.50 -11.81
C GLN A 246 -10.75 -11.30 -13.30
N PRO A 247 -9.78 -10.75 -14.06
CA PRO A 247 -9.93 -10.57 -15.50
C PRO A 247 -9.71 -11.92 -16.18
N MET A 248 -10.67 -12.36 -16.99
CA MET A 248 -10.60 -13.59 -17.77
C MET A 248 -10.74 -13.29 -19.26
N CYS A 249 -9.86 -13.86 -20.07
CA CYS A 249 -9.88 -13.71 -21.51
C CYS A 249 -10.87 -14.69 -22.15
N VAL A 250 -12.04 -14.20 -22.54
CA VAL A 250 -13.08 -15.00 -23.19
C VAL A 250 -12.86 -14.95 -24.71
N PRO A 251 -12.77 -16.10 -25.40
CA PRO A 251 -12.67 -16.14 -26.86
C PRO A 251 -13.84 -15.41 -27.52
N ASN A 252 -13.57 -14.64 -28.59
CA ASN A 252 -14.59 -14.05 -29.46
C ASN A 252 -15.20 -15.09 -30.40
N THR A 253 -15.39 -16.32 -29.90
CA THR A 253 -16.17 -17.33 -30.60
C THR A 253 -17.59 -16.79 -30.71
N ASN A 254 -18.07 -16.64 -31.94
CA ASN A 254 -19.44 -16.20 -32.23
C ASN A 254 -20.48 -17.29 -31.92
N GLY A 255 -20.32 -18.03 -30.82
CA GLY A 255 -21.18 -19.17 -30.47
C GLY A 255 -22.63 -18.73 -30.35
N CYS A 256 -22.87 -17.63 -29.63
CA CYS A 256 -24.19 -17.03 -29.50
C CYS A 256 -24.76 -16.34 -30.75
N LEU A 257 -23.97 -16.11 -31.82
CA LEU A 257 -24.49 -15.65 -33.11
C LEU A 257 -24.90 -16.81 -34.03
N ALA A 258 -24.46 -18.04 -33.74
CA ALA A 258 -24.85 -19.25 -34.45
C ALA A 258 -25.91 -20.09 -33.72
N ALA A 259 -26.15 -19.81 -32.43
CA ALA A 259 -27.12 -20.52 -31.61
C ALA A 259 -28.53 -19.92 -31.74
N ASP A 260 -29.42 -20.65 -32.41
CA ASP A 260 -30.85 -20.34 -32.49
C ASP A 260 -31.54 -20.81 -31.20
N CYS A 261 -31.40 -20.03 -30.13
CA CYS A 261 -32.13 -20.28 -28.87
C CYS A 261 -33.63 -20.07 -29.06
N ALA A 262 -34.43 -20.98 -28.54
CA ALA A 262 -35.89 -20.92 -28.67
C ALA A 262 -36.45 -19.61 -28.05
N PRO A 263 -37.60 -19.08 -28.53
CA PRO A 263 -38.21 -17.89 -27.94
C PRO A 263 -38.39 -18.01 -26.42
N GLY A 264 -37.90 -17.01 -25.68
CA GLY A 264 -37.83 -17.04 -24.21
C GLY A 264 -36.52 -17.61 -23.63
N TYR A 265 -35.50 -17.82 -24.46
CA TYR A 265 -34.15 -18.18 -24.05
C TYR A 265 -33.13 -17.20 -24.64
N GLU A 266 -32.17 -16.77 -23.83
CA GLU A 266 -31.00 -16.01 -24.28
C GLU A 266 -29.79 -16.93 -24.30
N CYS A 267 -28.89 -16.69 -25.26
CA CYS A 267 -27.65 -17.43 -25.33
C CYS A 267 -26.62 -16.80 -24.39
N VAL A 268 -26.03 -17.63 -23.52
CA VAL A 268 -24.84 -17.29 -22.75
C VAL A 268 -23.74 -18.31 -23.02
N GLU A 269 -22.49 -17.86 -23.04
CA GLU A 269 -21.34 -18.75 -23.12
C GLU A 269 -20.87 -19.09 -21.70
N VAL A 270 -21.03 -20.35 -21.30
CA VAL A 270 -20.62 -20.86 -19.99
C VAL A 270 -19.26 -21.51 -20.16
N CYS A 271 -18.22 -20.75 -19.82
CA CYS A 271 -16.86 -21.27 -19.70
C CYS A 271 -16.72 -22.11 -18.43
N THR A 272 -16.18 -23.32 -18.58
CA THR A 272 -15.74 -24.10 -17.42
C THR A 272 -14.38 -23.57 -16.95
N ASP A 273 -14.21 -23.40 -15.65
CA ASP A 273 -12.92 -23.02 -15.07
C ASP A 273 -11.84 -24.00 -15.54
N GLY A 274 -10.79 -23.48 -16.16
CA GLY A 274 -9.62 -24.28 -16.49
C GLY A 274 -9.05 -24.88 -15.20
N MET A 275 -8.67 -26.16 -15.22
CA MET A 275 -8.02 -26.78 -14.04
C MET A 275 -6.84 -25.91 -13.58
N PRO A 276 -6.63 -25.72 -12.26
CA PRO A 276 -5.58 -24.86 -11.75
C PRO A 276 -4.21 -25.13 -12.39
N GLY A 277 -3.67 -24.14 -13.09
CA GLY A 277 -2.40 -24.24 -13.81
C GLY A 277 -2.49 -24.44 -15.33
N ASN A 278 -3.68 -24.49 -15.95
CA ASN A 278 -3.81 -24.40 -17.41
C ASN A 278 -4.09 -22.94 -17.84
N PRO A 279 -3.17 -22.24 -18.54
CA PRO A 279 -3.39 -20.87 -19.01
C PRO A 279 -4.33 -20.79 -20.23
N ASN A 280 -4.74 -21.93 -20.81
CA ASN A 280 -5.83 -21.95 -21.78
C ASN A 280 -7.15 -21.95 -21.00
N CYS A 281 -7.93 -20.89 -21.18
CA CYS A 281 -9.32 -20.80 -20.75
C CYS A 281 -10.07 -22.08 -21.14
N GLY A 282 -10.89 -22.61 -20.23
CA GLY A 282 -11.55 -23.89 -20.43
C GLY A 282 -12.52 -23.88 -21.61
N GLU A 283 -13.02 -25.07 -21.99
CA GLU A 283 -14.00 -25.14 -23.07
C GLU A 283 -15.26 -24.34 -22.68
N CYS A 284 -15.50 -23.26 -23.43
CA CYS A 284 -16.72 -22.46 -23.32
C CYS A 284 -17.84 -23.15 -24.09
N THR A 285 -18.91 -23.47 -23.38
CA THR A 285 -20.08 -24.17 -23.92
C THR A 285 -21.24 -23.19 -24.05
N ILE A 286 -21.88 -23.22 -25.22
CA ILE A 286 -23.06 -22.42 -25.48
C ILE A 286 -24.23 -23.00 -24.70
N GLN A 287 -24.83 -22.22 -23.81
CA GLN A 287 -26.04 -22.60 -23.08
C GLN A 287 -27.15 -21.59 -23.36
N CYS A 288 -28.25 -22.06 -23.94
CA CYS A 288 -29.50 -21.30 -23.94
C CYS A 288 -30.05 -21.34 -22.51
N VAL A 289 -29.82 -20.29 -21.73
CA VAL A 289 -30.50 -20.10 -20.45
C VAL A 289 -31.89 -19.51 -20.72
N PRO A 290 -32.92 -19.82 -19.91
CA PRO A 290 -34.18 -19.09 -20.01
C PRO A 290 -33.85 -17.62 -19.80
N SER A 291 -34.09 -16.78 -20.82
CA SER A 291 -34.07 -15.33 -20.63
C SER A 291 -35.19 -15.10 -19.64
N THR A 292 -34.85 -14.87 -18.37
CA THR A 292 -35.79 -15.06 -17.26
C THR A 292 -37.03 -14.24 -17.59
N ALA A 293 -38.12 -14.93 -17.96
CA ALA A 293 -39.20 -14.31 -18.71
C ALA A 293 -39.65 -13.09 -17.93
N CYS A 294 -39.91 -11.95 -18.60
CA CYS A 294 -40.16 -10.71 -17.89
C CYS A 294 -41.26 -10.91 -16.81
N GLU A 295 -42.24 -11.78 -17.06
CA GLU A 295 -43.31 -12.15 -16.11
C GLU A 295 -42.85 -12.86 -14.82
N ALA A 296 -41.64 -13.44 -14.79
CA ALA A 296 -41.03 -14.08 -13.63
C ALA A 296 -40.18 -13.11 -12.78
N LEU A 297 -39.88 -11.91 -13.29
CA LEU A 297 -39.19 -10.88 -12.51
C LEU A 297 -40.17 -10.26 -11.51
N GLN A 298 -39.96 -10.51 -10.22
CA GLN A 298 -40.92 -10.10 -9.18
C GLN A 298 -40.69 -8.68 -8.64
N THR A 299 -39.69 -7.95 -9.14
CA THR A 299 -39.37 -6.59 -8.68
C THR A 299 -39.17 -5.61 -9.84
N GLU A 300 -39.61 -4.37 -9.63
CA GLU A 300 -39.45 -3.26 -10.58
C GLU A 300 -37.99 -3.00 -10.94
N ALA A 301 -37.07 -3.14 -9.98
CA ALA A 301 -35.63 -2.96 -10.20
C ALA A 301 -35.03 -4.06 -11.09
N ALA A 302 -35.46 -5.32 -10.93
CA ALA A 302 -35.03 -6.41 -11.81
C ALA A 302 -35.61 -6.26 -13.22
N CYS A 303 -36.85 -5.75 -13.34
CA CYS A 303 -37.47 -5.47 -14.63
C CYS A 303 -36.79 -4.32 -15.38
N SER A 304 -36.61 -3.18 -14.71
CA SER A 304 -36.02 -1.96 -15.32
C SER A 304 -34.51 -2.08 -15.58
N GLY A 305 -33.83 -3.06 -14.98
CA GLY A 305 -32.46 -3.44 -15.33
C GLY A 305 -32.31 -4.20 -16.66
N ARG A 306 -33.41 -4.66 -17.29
CA ARG A 306 -33.38 -5.40 -18.56
C ARG A 306 -33.97 -4.58 -19.70
N ALA A 307 -33.21 -4.40 -20.78
CA ALA A 307 -33.60 -3.58 -21.93
C ALA A 307 -34.73 -4.20 -22.79
N ASP A 308 -34.97 -5.51 -22.67
CA ASP A 308 -36.02 -6.26 -23.36
C ASP A 308 -37.37 -6.28 -22.60
N CYS A 309 -37.40 -5.75 -21.36
CA CYS A 309 -38.58 -5.74 -20.51
C CYS A 309 -39.12 -4.32 -20.25
N THR A 310 -40.43 -4.20 -20.00
CA THR A 310 -41.09 -3.00 -19.47
C THR A 310 -41.89 -3.33 -18.21
N PRO A 311 -41.74 -2.53 -17.12
CA PRO A 311 -42.59 -2.67 -15.94
C PRO A 311 -44.01 -2.19 -16.23
N VAL A 312 -44.98 -3.07 -15.95
CA VAL A 312 -46.41 -2.76 -15.97
C VAL A 312 -46.82 -2.38 -14.56
N TYR A 313 -47.43 -1.21 -14.44
CA TYR A 313 -47.99 -0.75 -13.18
C TYR A 313 -49.51 -0.85 -13.22
N GLN A 314 -50.11 -1.19 -12.09
CA GLN A 314 -51.55 -1.16 -11.88
C GLN A 314 -51.90 -0.15 -10.78
N GLY A 315 -52.96 0.61 -11.03
CA GLY A 315 -53.36 1.76 -10.22
C GLY A 315 -53.68 2.95 -11.12
N ASP A 316 -53.90 4.11 -10.52
CA ASP A 316 -54.37 5.29 -11.25
C ASP A 316 -53.27 6.36 -11.33
N ASP A 317 -52.73 6.54 -12.54
CA ASP A 317 -52.25 7.86 -12.98
C ASP A 317 -53.15 8.48 -14.05
N CYS A 318 -54.29 9.04 -13.61
CA CYS A 318 -54.80 10.28 -14.19
C CYS A 318 -55.84 10.95 -13.27
N THR A 319 -55.67 12.25 -13.05
CA THR A 319 -56.81 13.16 -12.85
C THR A 319 -56.68 14.29 -13.88
N CYS A 320 -57.79 14.92 -14.31
CA CYS A 320 -57.78 16.09 -15.21
C CYS A 320 -58.76 17.21 -14.74
N TYR A 321 -58.33 18.48 -14.59
CA TYR A 321 -59.24 19.63 -14.48
C TYR A 321 -58.86 20.75 -15.48
N PRO A 322 -59.82 21.54 -15.99
CA PRO A 322 -59.58 22.91 -16.45
C PRO A 322 -59.29 23.83 -15.25
N GLY A 323 -58.06 23.77 -14.74
CA GLY A 323 -57.61 24.56 -13.58
C GLY A 323 -56.29 24.05 -12.99
N TYR A 324 -56.12 22.73 -12.90
CA TYR A 324 -54.86 22.02 -12.66
C TYR A 324 -55.11 20.52 -12.85
N CYS A 325 -54.07 19.68 -12.88
CA CYS A 325 -54.26 18.33 -12.38
C CYS A 325 -53.04 17.48 -12.07
N GLN A 326 -53.32 16.41 -11.31
CA GLN A 326 -52.41 15.37 -10.84
C GLN A 326 -53.19 14.10 -10.48
N CYS A 327 -52.74 12.94 -10.99
CA CYS A 327 -52.66 11.74 -10.17
C CYS A 327 -51.19 11.33 -10.05
N ASN A 328 -50.96 10.27 -9.28
CA ASN A 328 -49.99 9.19 -9.53
C ASN A 328 -50.05 8.25 -8.32
N VAL A 329 -50.73 7.09 -8.44
CA VAL A 329 -50.42 5.92 -7.60
C VAL A 329 -50.43 4.69 -8.48
N LEU A 330 -49.24 4.30 -8.90
CA LEU A 330 -48.97 3.17 -9.77
C LEU A 330 -48.07 2.19 -9.01
N THR A 331 -48.64 1.06 -8.59
CA THR A 331 -47.89 -0.02 -7.96
C THR A 331 -47.40 -0.95 -9.07
N TYR A 332 -46.14 -1.38 -9.00
CA TYR A 332 -45.64 -2.44 -9.88
C TYR A 332 -46.53 -3.68 -9.78
N ASP A 333 -47.16 -4.07 -10.90
CA ASP A 333 -48.02 -5.26 -10.99
C ASP A 333 -47.20 -6.45 -11.48
N ARG A 334 -46.55 -6.27 -12.63
CA ARG A 334 -45.72 -7.28 -13.27
C ARG A 334 -44.74 -6.65 -14.23
N CYS A 335 -43.80 -7.44 -14.71
CA CYS A 335 -42.94 -7.08 -15.81
C CYS A 335 -43.36 -7.87 -17.06
N GLN A 336 -43.28 -7.26 -18.23
CA GLN A 336 -43.63 -7.92 -19.51
C GLN A 336 -42.58 -7.59 -20.57
N THR A 337 -42.46 -8.44 -21.58
CA THR A 337 -41.58 -8.17 -22.74
C THR A 337 -42.11 -6.98 -23.54
N ASN A 338 -41.20 -6.19 -24.12
CA ASN A 338 -41.50 -5.06 -25.01
C ASN A 338 -42.24 -5.46 -26.31
#